data_AF-A0A1G2U2A6-F1
#
_entry.id   AF-A0A1G2U2A6-F1
#
_cell.length_a   1.000
_cell.length_b   1.000
_cell.length_c   1.000
_cell.angle_alpha   90.00
_cell.angle_beta   90.00
_cell.angle_gamma   90.00
#
_symmetry.space_group_name_H-M   'P 1'
#
loop_
_entity.id
_entity.type
_entity.pdbx_description
1 polymer ?
#
loop_
_entity_poly.entity_id
_entity_poly.type
_entity_poly.pdbx_seq_one_letter_code
_entity_poly.pdbx_strand_id
1 'polypeptide(L)'
;MKEILRKYFIPNKNNEYKPHILRKTSVSILAGLSVFIFFFSVIHGLVITKTDLLSAVIPKALVDLANVERLSSNISSLAINPILEKAAQLKADDMAAKGYFAHMSPDGTEPWFWFQKAGYEYSYAGENLAVNFSDSFDVDRAWMSSASHRANILNGKFTEIGIATAKGYYNGRETVFVVQMFGRPMLRKAIFVETPEPLVSSQVAPEKTATKEIAKPISVPKVLSETDTFIAVENPVAEESLALNGSAEVETIANPSTLLTSPKENINTIYLVLAAVVAIALVLMVFIKIKIQHPKNIIYGILLLILISLLLYVYKGVIFPEVLVV
;
A
#
# COMPACT_ATOMS: atom_id res chain seq x y z
N MET A 1 0.61 7.05 38.20
CA MET A 1 0.06 7.61 36.94
C MET A 1 -0.90 8.77 37.18
N LYS A 2 -1.95 8.62 38.01
CA LYS A 2 -2.94 9.69 38.30
C LYS A 2 -2.34 11.00 38.82
N GLU A 3 -1.38 10.95 39.74
CA GLU A 3 -0.76 12.16 40.31
C GLU A 3 0.09 12.96 39.32
N ILE A 4 0.78 12.29 38.39
CA ILE A 4 1.59 12.94 37.35
C ILE A 4 0.67 13.67 36.36
N LEU A 5 -0.35 12.99 35.85
CA LEU A 5 -1.34 13.59 34.95
C LEU A 5 -1.98 14.83 35.57
N ARG A 6 -2.38 14.73 36.84
CA ARG A 6 -2.99 15.85 37.57
C ARG A 6 -2.03 17.01 37.77
N LYS A 7 -0.76 16.76 38.11
CA LYS A 7 0.26 17.81 38.30
C LYS A 7 0.58 18.56 37.00
N TYR A 8 0.69 17.84 35.90
CA TYR A 8 1.19 18.39 34.63
C TYR A 8 0.11 18.95 33.72
N PHE A 9 -1.09 18.38 33.70
CA PHE A 9 -2.14 18.69 32.72
C PHE A 9 -3.38 19.35 33.31
N ILE A 10 -3.71 19.08 34.57
CA ILE A 10 -4.98 19.52 35.17
C ILE A 10 -4.72 20.70 36.13
N PRO A 11 -5.32 21.88 35.93
CA PRO A 11 -5.26 22.98 36.89
C PRO A 11 -5.83 22.55 38.24
N ASN A 12 -5.06 22.69 39.31
CA ASN A 12 -5.49 22.35 40.66
C ASN A 12 -4.71 23.18 41.71
N LYS A 13 -5.13 23.10 42.98
CA LYS A 13 -4.47 23.86 44.05
C LYS A 13 -2.97 23.56 44.16
N ASN A 14 -2.56 22.32 43.96
CA ASN A 14 -1.17 21.86 44.11
C ASN A 14 -0.24 22.35 43.00
N ASN A 15 -0.78 22.84 41.88
CA ASN A 15 0.01 23.47 40.81
C ASN A 15 -0.33 24.96 40.61
N GLU A 16 -0.95 25.59 41.60
CA GLU A 16 -1.43 26.98 41.56
C GLU A 16 -2.39 27.26 40.38
N TYR A 17 -3.13 26.25 39.92
CA TYR A 17 -3.93 26.33 38.70
C TYR A 17 -3.11 26.63 37.42
N LYS A 18 -1.81 26.34 37.46
CA LYS A 18 -0.86 26.45 36.34
C LYS A 18 -0.33 25.05 36.00
N PRO A 19 -0.96 24.35 35.04
CA PRO A 19 -0.45 23.08 34.53
C PRO A 19 1.03 23.20 34.19
N HIS A 20 1.86 22.26 34.65
CA HIS A 20 3.31 22.37 34.44
C HIS A 20 3.68 22.37 32.95
N ILE A 21 2.90 21.65 32.11
CA ILE A 21 3.12 21.59 30.67
C ILE A 21 3.02 22.97 29.98
N LEU A 22 2.25 23.91 30.56
CA LEU A 22 2.06 25.27 30.04
C LEU A 22 2.96 26.32 30.73
N ARG A 23 3.91 25.89 31.57
CA ARG A 23 4.89 26.79 32.19
C ARG A 23 6.04 27.08 31.23
N LYS A 24 6.68 28.25 31.38
CA LYS A 24 7.77 28.73 30.52
C LYS A 24 8.81 27.64 30.20
N THR A 25 9.36 26.97 31.22
CA THR A 25 10.38 25.93 31.02
C THR A 25 9.88 24.76 30.18
N SER A 26 8.69 24.24 30.48
CA SER A 26 8.11 23.11 29.73
C SER A 26 7.75 23.51 28.30
N VAL A 27 7.19 24.70 28.09
CA VAL A 27 6.91 25.23 26.75
C VAL A 27 8.20 25.43 25.95
N SER A 28 9.27 25.95 26.56
CA SER A 28 10.57 26.07 25.89
C SER A 28 11.17 24.72 25.50
N ILE A 29 11.05 23.70 26.37
CA ILE A 29 11.49 22.33 26.06
C ILE A 29 10.66 21.76 24.90
N LEU A 30 9.33 21.90 24.93
CA LEU A 30 8.44 21.39 23.88
C LEU A 30 8.67 22.12 22.55
N ALA A 31 8.90 23.43 22.56
CA ALA A 31 9.25 24.19 21.37
C ALA A 31 10.58 23.71 20.78
N GLY A 32 11.62 23.56 21.62
CA GLY A 32 12.91 23.03 21.21
C GLY A 32 12.81 21.62 20.63
N LEU A 33 12.04 20.73 21.26
CA LEU A 33 11.76 19.38 20.76
C LEU A 33 11.03 19.41 19.42
N SER A 34 10.03 20.29 19.25
CA SER A 34 9.28 20.44 18.00
C SER A 34 10.19 20.88 16.85
N VAL A 35 11.06 21.86 17.11
CA VAL A 35 12.04 22.34 16.13
C VAL A 35 13.09 21.26 15.84
N PHE A 36 13.56 20.53 16.85
CA PHE A 36 14.47 19.41 16.65
C PHE A 36 13.85 18.32 15.77
N ILE A 37 12.60 17.91 16.06
CA ILE A 37 11.85 16.95 15.25
C ILE A 37 11.71 17.48 13.82
N PHE A 38 11.39 18.77 13.63
CA PHE A 38 11.34 19.38 12.30
C PHE A 38 12.66 19.23 11.53
N PHE A 39 13.77 19.70 12.10
CA PHE A 39 15.07 19.62 11.42
C PHE A 39 15.54 18.18 11.23
N PHE A 40 15.30 17.31 12.20
CA PHE A 40 15.58 15.88 12.08
C PHE A 40 14.77 15.28 10.93
N SER A 41 13.47 15.57 10.84
CA SER A 41 12.59 15.12 9.75
C SER A 41 12.99 15.68 8.39
N VAL A 42 13.38 16.95 8.30
CA VAL A 42 13.87 17.57 7.05
C VAL A 42 15.19 16.95 6.62
N ILE A 43 16.15 16.82 7.53
CA ILE A 43 17.45 16.18 7.24
C ILE A 43 17.23 14.72 6.86
N HIS A 44 16.40 13.99 7.58
CA HIS A 44 16.08 12.60 7.28
C HIS A 44 15.40 12.47 5.92
N GLY A 45 14.42 13.32 5.60
CA GLY A 45 13.81 13.38 4.27
C GLY A 45 14.82 13.66 3.17
N LEU A 46 15.69 14.67 3.36
CA LEU A 46 16.76 15.00 2.40
C LEU A 46 17.76 13.85 2.23
N VAL A 47 18.15 13.17 3.32
CA VAL A 47 19.06 12.01 3.26
C VAL A 47 18.39 10.81 2.60
N ILE A 48 17.12 10.52 2.91
CA ILE A 48 16.33 9.46 2.28
C ILE A 48 16.21 9.71 0.77
N THR A 49 15.89 10.94 0.36
CA THR A 49 15.77 11.27 -1.06
C THR A 49 17.11 11.17 -1.81
N LYS A 50 18.24 11.30 -1.11
CA LYS A 50 19.59 11.34 -1.73
C LYS A 50 20.38 10.04 -1.62
N THR A 51 19.99 9.11 -0.76
CA THR A 51 20.69 7.82 -0.61
C THR A 51 19.87 6.71 -1.25
N ASP A 52 20.49 5.92 -2.13
CA ASP A 52 19.88 4.75 -2.80
C ASP A 52 19.39 3.66 -1.84
N LEU A 53 19.72 3.79 -0.56
CA LEU A 53 19.50 2.74 0.43
C LEU A 53 18.04 2.67 0.92
N LEU A 54 17.23 3.70 0.70
CA LEU A 54 15.88 3.81 1.28
C LEU A 54 14.90 4.68 0.45
N SER A 55 14.76 4.51 -0.87
CA SER A 55 13.53 5.04 -1.50
C SER A 55 12.34 4.39 -0.79
N ALA A 56 11.56 5.14 0.01
CA ALA A 56 10.59 4.56 0.96
C ALA A 56 9.35 3.95 0.30
N VAL A 57 9.35 3.82 -1.03
CA VAL A 57 8.47 2.92 -1.75
C VAL A 57 9.08 1.52 -1.70
N ILE A 58 8.61 0.74 -0.73
CA ILE A 58 9.03 -0.64 -0.50
C ILE A 58 8.01 -1.57 -1.18
N PRO A 59 8.39 -2.37 -2.20
CA PRO A 59 7.46 -3.23 -2.93
C PRO A 59 6.68 -4.19 -2.02
N LYS A 60 7.36 -4.83 -1.07
CA LYS A 60 6.71 -5.73 -0.11
C LYS A 60 5.62 -5.02 0.70
N ALA A 61 5.86 -3.79 1.11
CA ALA A 61 4.88 -3.03 1.87
C ALA A 61 3.64 -2.68 1.06
N LEU A 62 3.80 -2.39 -0.24
CA LEU A 62 2.68 -2.16 -1.14
C LEU A 62 1.83 -3.43 -1.34
N VAL A 63 2.46 -4.62 -1.35
CA VAL A 63 1.71 -5.88 -1.35
C VAL A 63 0.91 -6.04 -0.05
N ASP A 64 1.54 -5.77 1.10
CA ASP A 64 0.88 -5.87 2.40
C ASP A 64 -0.30 -4.89 2.49
N LEU A 65 -0.15 -3.64 2.03
CA LEU A 65 -1.22 -2.63 1.95
C LEU A 65 -2.36 -3.05 1.01
N ALA A 66 -2.05 -3.49 -0.21
CA ALA A 66 -3.05 -3.99 -1.14
C ALA A 66 -3.86 -5.16 -0.56
N ASN A 67 -3.22 -6.04 0.21
CA ASN A 67 -3.89 -7.14 0.90
C ASN A 67 -4.75 -6.68 2.09
N VAL A 68 -4.37 -5.61 2.80
CA VAL A 68 -5.25 -4.98 3.80
C VAL A 68 -6.53 -4.47 3.15
N GLU A 69 -6.44 -3.79 2.01
CA GLU A 69 -7.60 -3.26 1.28
C GLU A 69 -8.49 -4.37 0.69
N ARG A 70 -7.90 -5.48 0.25
CA ARG A 70 -8.66 -6.63 -0.23
C ARG A 70 -9.40 -7.33 0.91
N LEU A 71 -8.73 -7.57 2.04
CA LEU A 71 -9.35 -8.21 3.20
C LEU A 71 -10.46 -7.35 3.81
N SER A 72 -10.28 -6.02 3.87
CA SER A 72 -11.34 -5.09 4.31
C SER A 72 -12.57 -5.13 3.40
N SER A 73 -12.38 -5.53 2.14
CA SER A 73 -13.43 -5.69 1.12
C SER A 73 -13.94 -7.14 0.99
N ASN A 74 -13.58 -8.05 1.90
CA ASN A 74 -13.91 -9.49 1.84
C ASN A 74 -13.38 -10.22 0.58
N ILE A 75 -12.23 -9.77 0.05
CA ILE A 75 -11.57 -10.36 -1.10
C ILE A 75 -10.30 -11.07 -0.62
N SER A 76 -10.04 -12.28 -1.15
CA SER A 76 -8.84 -13.06 -0.81
C SER A 76 -7.55 -12.29 -1.11
N SER A 77 -6.55 -12.46 -0.26
CA SER A 77 -5.22 -11.89 -0.46
C SER A 77 -4.54 -12.42 -1.72
N LEU A 78 -3.66 -11.60 -2.28
CA LEU A 78 -2.78 -11.92 -3.40
C LEU A 78 -1.49 -12.53 -2.87
N ALA A 79 -1.01 -13.59 -3.53
CA ALA A 79 0.29 -14.19 -3.28
C ALA A 79 1.39 -13.47 -4.07
N ILE A 80 2.54 -13.20 -3.44
CA ILE A 80 3.70 -12.66 -4.15
C ILE A 80 4.22 -13.70 -5.14
N ASN A 81 4.37 -13.32 -6.42
CA ASN A 81 4.94 -14.17 -7.45
C ASN A 81 6.24 -13.54 -8.02
N PRO A 82 7.40 -14.20 -7.86
CA PRO A 82 8.69 -13.67 -8.34
C PRO A 82 8.77 -13.44 -9.86
N ILE A 83 7.96 -14.16 -10.66
CA ILE A 83 7.89 -13.95 -12.12
C ILE A 83 7.16 -12.63 -12.42
N LEU A 84 6.10 -12.32 -11.67
CA LEU A 84 5.43 -11.02 -11.77
C LEU A 84 6.32 -9.88 -11.26
N GLU A 85 7.11 -10.09 -10.20
CA GLU A 85 8.11 -9.09 -9.75
C GLU A 85 9.14 -8.82 -10.85
N LYS A 86 9.61 -9.87 -11.54
CA LYS A 86 10.49 -9.72 -12.70
C LYS A 86 9.81 -8.96 -13.85
N ALA A 87 8.55 -9.24 -14.15
CA ALA A 87 7.79 -8.51 -15.17
C ALA A 87 7.66 -7.02 -14.79
N ALA A 88 7.31 -6.73 -13.54
CA ALA A 88 7.23 -5.37 -13.01
C ALA A 88 8.58 -4.65 -13.10
N GLN A 89 9.69 -5.33 -12.77
CA GLN A 89 11.03 -4.73 -12.84
C GLN A 89 11.41 -4.38 -14.28
N LEU A 90 11.16 -5.28 -15.23
CA LEU A 90 11.45 -5.03 -16.65
C LEU A 90 10.70 -3.79 -17.16
N LYS A 91 9.42 -3.62 -16.79
CA LYS A 91 8.62 -2.45 -17.13
C LYS A 91 9.14 -1.18 -16.44
N ALA A 92 9.50 -1.27 -15.16
CA ALA A 92 10.02 -0.14 -14.38
C ALA A 92 11.35 0.35 -14.97
N ASP A 93 12.25 -0.57 -15.32
CA ASP A 93 13.54 -0.28 -15.95
C ASP A 93 13.35 0.35 -17.34
N ASP A 94 12.36 -0.10 -18.12
CA ASP A 94 12.04 0.50 -19.43
C ASP A 94 11.58 1.95 -19.29
N MET A 95 10.66 2.23 -18.33
CA MET A 95 10.22 3.59 -18.02
C MET A 95 11.36 4.48 -17.54
N ALA A 96 12.22 3.95 -16.66
CA ALA A 96 13.37 4.67 -16.13
C ALA A 96 14.41 4.98 -17.21
N ALA A 97 14.72 4.02 -18.07
CA ALA A 97 15.73 4.17 -19.12
C ALA A 97 15.28 5.12 -20.23
N LYS A 98 13.99 5.10 -20.59
CA LYS A 98 13.43 5.92 -21.68
C LYS A 98 12.78 7.22 -21.18
N GLY A 99 12.65 7.41 -19.87
CA GLY A 99 12.11 8.62 -19.25
C GLY A 99 10.64 8.89 -19.59
N TYR A 100 9.79 7.87 -19.58
CA TYR A 100 8.35 8.00 -19.87
C TYR A 100 7.49 7.38 -18.76
N PHE A 101 6.22 7.77 -18.70
CA PHE A 101 5.25 7.24 -17.74
C PHE A 101 3.93 6.95 -18.45
N ALA A 102 3.72 5.70 -18.86
CA ALA A 102 2.52 5.21 -19.53
C ALA A 102 2.48 3.67 -19.54
N HIS A 103 1.29 3.09 -19.68
CA HIS A 103 1.12 1.64 -19.88
C HIS A 103 1.86 1.16 -21.14
N MET A 104 1.69 1.85 -22.27
CA MET A 104 2.39 1.55 -23.52
C MET A 104 3.72 2.30 -23.58
N SER A 105 4.79 1.61 -23.96
CA SER A 105 6.10 2.22 -24.20
C SER A 105 6.05 3.15 -25.44
N PRO A 106 6.96 4.14 -25.55
CA PRO A 106 7.00 5.05 -26.71
C PRO A 106 7.25 4.36 -28.06
N ASP A 107 7.82 3.16 -28.04
CA ASP A 107 8.04 2.31 -29.22
C ASP A 107 6.84 1.40 -29.55
N GLY A 108 5.72 1.55 -28.83
CA GLY A 108 4.50 0.76 -29.02
C GLY A 108 4.46 -0.55 -28.23
N THR A 109 5.45 -0.83 -27.37
CA THR A 109 5.44 -2.04 -26.53
C THR A 109 4.27 -2.01 -25.56
N GLU A 110 3.37 -3.00 -25.65
CA GLU A 110 2.21 -3.14 -24.76
C GLU A 110 2.60 -3.69 -23.37
N PRO A 111 1.80 -3.44 -22.31
CA PRO A 111 2.07 -3.97 -20.96
C PRO A 111 2.27 -5.49 -20.90
N TRP A 112 1.52 -6.23 -21.71
CA TRP A 112 1.50 -7.69 -21.73
C TRP A 112 2.81 -8.33 -22.20
N PHE A 113 3.60 -7.58 -22.95
CA PHE A 113 4.94 -7.99 -23.38
C PHE A 113 5.84 -8.34 -22.19
N TRP A 114 5.73 -7.58 -21.09
CA TRP A 114 6.58 -7.78 -19.91
C TRP A 114 6.26 -9.08 -19.16
N PHE A 115 4.99 -9.48 -19.13
CA PHE A 115 4.57 -10.78 -18.61
C PHE A 115 5.17 -11.92 -19.44
N GLN A 116 5.04 -11.86 -20.77
CA GLN A 116 5.60 -12.86 -21.68
C GLN A 116 7.13 -12.93 -21.55
N LYS A 117 7.81 -11.79 -21.53
CA LYS A 117 9.27 -11.70 -21.40
C LYS A 117 9.77 -12.22 -20.04
N ALA A 118 8.98 -12.08 -18.99
CA ALA A 118 9.29 -12.67 -17.69
C ALA A 118 9.04 -14.18 -17.64
N GLY A 119 8.15 -14.70 -18.51
CA GLY A 119 7.74 -16.10 -18.56
C GLY A 119 6.45 -16.38 -17.76
N TYR A 120 5.63 -15.37 -17.52
CA TYR A 120 4.35 -15.52 -16.80
C TYR A 120 3.21 -15.81 -17.77
N GLU A 121 2.69 -17.04 -17.75
CA GLU A 121 1.49 -17.41 -18.50
C GLU A 121 0.23 -17.17 -17.66
N TYR A 122 -0.72 -16.40 -18.19
CA TYR A 122 -1.87 -15.94 -17.44
C TYR A 122 -3.20 -16.15 -18.17
N SER A 123 -4.25 -16.37 -17.38
CA SER A 123 -5.64 -16.31 -17.84
C SER A 123 -6.26 -14.93 -17.62
N TYR A 124 -5.66 -14.12 -16.74
CA TYR A 124 -6.06 -12.75 -16.46
C TYR A 124 -4.85 -11.96 -15.92
N ALA A 125 -4.68 -10.71 -16.36
CA ALA A 125 -3.57 -9.85 -15.95
C ALA A 125 -4.02 -8.40 -15.80
N GLY A 126 -3.26 -7.60 -15.02
CA GLY A 126 -3.51 -6.18 -14.81
C GLY A 126 -2.24 -5.44 -14.39
N GLU A 127 -2.22 -4.13 -14.60
CA GLU A 127 -1.10 -3.24 -14.29
C GLU A 127 -1.61 -1.96 -13.62
N ASN A 128 -0.93 -1.51 -12.57
CA ASN A 128 -1.05 -0.18 -11.99
C ASN A 128 0.33 0.49 -11.99
N LEU A 129 0.39 1.78 -12.35
CA LEU A 129 1.64 2.55 -12.39
C LEU A 129 1.58 3.75 -11.43
N ALA A 130 2.73 4.11 -10.86
CA ALA A 130 2.89 5.33 -10.08
C ALA A 130 4.27 5.94 -10.28
N VAL A 131 4.37 7.27 -10.20
CA VAL A 131 5.64 8.01 -10.31
C VAL A 131 5.63 9.25 -9.41
N ASN A 132 6.83 9.72 -9.04
CA ASN A 132 7.07 10.85 -8.12
C ASN A 132 6.64 10.61 -6.67
N PHE A 133 6.57 9.35 -6.23
CA PHE A 133 6.30 9.02 -4.84
C PHE A 133 7.56 8.77 -4.04
N SER A 134 7.51 9.16 -2.77
CA SER A 134 8.59 8.94 -1.80
C SER A 134 8.20 7.97 -0.69
N ASP A 135 6.98 7.42 -0.69
CA ASP A 135 6.37 6.69 0.42
C ASP A 135 5.35 5.66 -0.08
N SER A 136 5.44 4.40 0.36
CA SER A 136 4.51 3.32 -0.03
C SER A 136 3.06 3.60 0.32
N PHE A 137 2.79 4.18 1.50
CA PHE A 137 1.42 4.47 1.92
C PHE A 137 0.78 5.55 1.05
N ASP A 138 1.56 6.54 0.61
CA ASP A 138 1.07 7.55 -0.34
C ASP A 138 0.76 6.95 -1.72
N VAL A 139 1.56 5.99 -2.21
CA VAL A 139 1.28 5.27 -3.46
C VAL A 139 -0.04 4.49 -3.36
N ASP A 140 -0.20 3.68 -2.31
CA ASP A 140 -1.40 2.88 -2.09
C ASP A 140 -2.65 3.76 -1.99
N ARG A 141 -2.59 4.84 -1.19
CA ARG A 141 -3.68 5.81 -1.06
C ARG A 141 -4.04 6.46 -2.40
N ALA A 142 -3.05 6.80 -3.22
CA ALA A 142 -3.28 7.40 -4.53
C ALA A 142 -3.98 6.40 -5.48
N TRP A 143 -3.54 5.14 -5.49
CA TRP A 143 -4.22 4.07 -6.23
C TRP A 143 -5.65 3.83 -5.72
N MET A 144 -5.86 3.75 -4.41
CA MET A 144 -7.19 3.54 -3.82
C MET A 144 -8.14 4.73 -4.04
N SER A 145 -7.60 5.94 -4.21
CA SER A 145 -8.38 7.14 -4.56
C SER A 145 -8.74 7.21 -6.05
N SER A 146 -8.12 6.39 -6.90
CA SER A 146 -8.39 6.34 -8.33
C SER A 146 -9.27 5.14 -8.68
N ALA A 147 -10.40 5.39 -9.35
CA ALA A 147 -11.39 4.34 -9.64
C ALA A 147 -10.81 3.19 -10.46
N SER A 148 -9.97 3.47 -11.47
CA SER A 148 -9.34 2.43 -12.31
C SER A 148 -8.34 1.58 -11.52
N HIS A 149 -7.45 2.22 -10.77
CA HIS A 149 -6.42 1.53 -9.99
C HIS A 149 -7.01 0.72 -8.84
N ARG A 150 -8.00 1.28 -8.13
CA ARG A 150 -8.77 0.59 -7.09
C ARG A 150 -9.49 -0.63 -7.67
N ALA A 151 -10.04 -0.53 -8.88
CA ALA A 151 -10.69 -1.67 -9.52
C ALA A 151 -9.70 -2.82 -9.79
N ASN A 152 -8.44 -2.53 -10.10
CA ASN A 152 -7.39 -3.57 -10.21
C ASN A 152 -7.06 -4.20 -8.85
N ILE A 153 -6.80 -3.38 -7.82
CA ILE A 153 -6.46 -3.87 -6.46
C ILE A 153 -7.58 -4.75 -5.90
N LEU A 154 -8.84 -4.36 -6.10
CA LEU A 154 -10.02 -5.09 -5.62
C LEU A 154 -10.58 -6.09 -6.64
N ASN A 155 -9.85 -6.43 -7.70
CA ASN A 155 -10.32 -7.43 -8.65
C ASN A 155 -10.15 -8.84 -8.08
N GLY A 156 -11.27 -9.52 -7.80
CA GLY A 156 -11.28 -10.89 -7.29
C GLY A 156 -10.78 -11.95 -8.28
N LYS A 157 -10.55 -11.61 -9.55
CA LYS A 157 -9.99 -12.53 -10.54
C LYS A 157 -8.51 -12.79 -10.31
N PHE A 158 -7.77 -11.81 -9.79
CA PHE A 158 -6.34 -11.92 -9.51
C PHE A 158 -6.08 -12.76 -8.26
N THR A 159 -5.05 -13.59 -8.34
CA THR A 159 -4.58 -14.45 -7.24
C THR A 159 -3.13 -14.16 -6.86
N GLU A 160 -2.38 -13.50 -7.75
CA GLU A 160 -0.95 -13.24 -7.60
C GLU A 160 -0.61 -11.79 -7.91
N ILE A 161 0.47 -11.31 -7.32
CA ILE A 161 0.96 -9.93 -7.44
C ILE A 161 2.49 -9.90 -7.51
N GLY A 162 3.03 -8.95 -8.26
CA GLY A 162 4.45 -8.60 -8.24
C GLY A 162 4.61 -7.10 -8.34
N ILE A 163 5.48 -6.52 -7.52
CA ILE A 163 5.72 -5.07 -7.48
C ILE A 163 7.21 -4.82 -7.61
N ALA A 164 7.58 -3.81 -8.39
CA ALA A 164 8.95 -3.39 -8.55
C ALA A 164 9.06 -1.87 -8.65
N THR A 165 10.26 -1.37 -8.42
CA THR A 165 10.58 0.06 -8.52
C THR A 165 11.85 0.26 -9.33
N ALA A 166 11.93 1.37 -10.06
CA ALA A 166 13.16 1.80 -10.73
C ALA A 166 13.37 3.30 -10.56
N LYS A 167 14.61 3.72 -10.33
CA LYS A 167 14.99 5.13 -10.31
C LYS A 167 15.30 5.61 -11.72
N GLY A 168 14.84 6.80 -12.07
CA GLY A 168 15.14 7.41 -13.36
C GLY A 168 14.82 8.89 -13.37
N TYR A 169 14.79 9.47 -14.56
CA TYR A 169 14.42 10.87 -14.77
C TYR A 169 13.09 10.95 -15.53
N TYR A 170 12.15 11.72 -15.00
CA TYR A 170 10.88 12.00 -15.66
C TYR A 170 10.56 13.49 -15.57
N ASN A 171 10.22 14.10 -16.71
CA ASN A 171 9.92 15.54 -16.80
C ASN A 171 10.99 16.45 -16.15
N GLY A 172 12.27 16.14 -16.37
CA GLY A 172 13.40 16.94 -15.88
C GLY A 172 13.71 16.80 -14.40
N ARG A 173 13.12 15.81 -13.69
CA ARG A 173 13.39 15.53 -12.28
C ARG A 173 13.71 14.07 -12.05
N GLU A 174 14.60 13.80 -11.10
CA GLU A 174 14.84 12.44 -10.60
C GLU A 174 13.58 11.93 -9.90
N THR A 175 13.22 10.68 -10.14
CA THR A 175 11.98 10.07 -9.65
C THR A 175 12.12 8.58 -9.43
N VAL A 176 11.14 8.00 -8.74
CA VAL A 176 10.95 6.55 -8.62
C VAL A 176 9.70 6.18 -9.41
N PHE A 177 9.87 5.28 -10.36
CA PHE A 177 8.78 4.58 -11.04
C PHE A 177 8.38 3.38 -10.21
N VAL A 178 7.08 3.15 -10.06
CA VAL A 178 6.50 2.02 -9.35
C VAL A 178 5.58 1.28 -10.30
N VAL A 179 5.77 -0.03 -10.38
CA VAL A 179 4.96 -0.91 -11.22
C VAL A 179 4.36 -2.00 -10.35
N GLN A 180 3.04 -2.14 -10.39
CA GLN A 180 2.30 -3.21 -9.73
C GLN A 180 1.61 -4.06 -10.79
N MET A 181 2.04 -5.32 -10.89
CA MET A 181 1.52 -6.32 -11.80
C MET A 181 0.64 -7.31 -11.06
N PHE A 182 -0.52 -7.61 -11.61
CA PHE A 182 -1.46 -8.61 -11.09
C PHE A 182 -1.60 -9.77 -12.07
N GLY A 183 -1.81 -10.97 -11.54
CA GLY A 183 -1.95 -12.17 -12.35
C GLY A 183 -2.93 -13.18 -11.78
N ARG A 184 -3.58 -13.90 -12.70
CA ARG A 184 -4.15 -15.22 -12.46
C ARG A 184 -3.43 -16.20 -13.40
N PRO A 185 -2.65 -17.16 -12.87
CA PRO A 185 -1.88 -18.05 -13.72
C PRO A 185 -2.80 -18.86 -14.63
N MET A 186 -2.34 -19.22 -15.82
CA MET A 186 -3.03 -20.22 -16.62
C MET A 186 -3.03 -21.55 -15.86
N LEU A 187 -4.18 -22.21 -15.79
CA LEU A 187 -4.25 -23.58 -15.30
C LEU A 187 -3.53 -24.48 -16.30
N ARG A 188 -2.28 -24.83 -16.00
CA ARG A 188 -1.60 -25.88 -16.74
C ARG A 188 -2.29 -27.18 -16.37
N LYS A 189 -3.14 -27.70 -17.28
CA LYS A 189 -3.65 -29.06 -17.17
C LYS A 189 -2.43 -29.97 -17.06
N ALA A 190 -2.29 -30.66 -15.94
CA ALA A 190 -1.20 -31.62 -15.77
C ALA A 190 -1.32 -32.61 -16.94
N ILE A 191 -0.40 -32.53 -17.89
CA ILE A 191 -0.17 -33.61 -18.82
C ILE A 191 0.39 -34.70 -17.93
N PHE A 192 -0.45 -35.67 -17.57
CA PHE A 192 0.06 -36.96 -17.16
C PHE A 192 0.97 -37.39 -18.31
N VAL A 193 2.28 -37.31 -18.09
CA VAL A 193 3.24 -38.01 -18.92
C VAL A 193 2.88 -39.47 -18.72
N GLU A 194 2.17 -40.05 -19.67
CA GLU A 194 2.10 -41.50 -19.78
C GLU A 194 3.54 -41.96 -19.85
N THR A 195 4.02 -42.54 -18.76
CA THR A 195 5.27 -43.28 -18.71
C THR A 195 5.21 -44.27 -19.86
N PRO A 196 6.15 -44.27 -20.81
CA PRO A 196 6.15 -45.29 -21.84
C PRO A 196 6.25 -46.65 -21.14
N GLU A 197 5.25 -47.51 -21.38
CA GLU A 197 5.29 -48.89 -20.92
C GLU A 197 6.62 -49.52 -21.33
N PRO A 198 7.31 -50.23 -20.43
CA PRO A 198 8.56 -50.89 -20.78
C PRO A 198 8.27 -51.92 -21.87
N LEU A 199 8.97 -51.82 -22.99
CA LEU A 199 8.99 -52.78 -24.08
C LEU A 199 9.31 -54.18 -23.53
N VAL A 200 8.28 -55.00 -23.33
CA VAL A 200 8.44 -56.43 -23.06
C VAL A 200 8.79 -57.10 -24.39
N SER A 201 10.02 -57.63 -24.43
CA SER A 201 10.60 -58.40 -25.53
C SER A 201 9.75 -59.64 -25.85
N SER A 202 9.35 -59.76 -27.12
CA SER A 202 8.66 -60.93 -27.67
C SER A 202 9.61 -62.13 -27.81
N GLN A 203 9.32 -63.23 -27.10
CA GLN A 203 9.74 -64.57 -27.53
C GLN A 203 8.66 -65.64 -27.24
N VAL A 204 8.18 -66.20 -28.36
CA VAL A 204 7.80 -67.61 -28.62
C VAL A 204 6.48 -68.17 -28.04
N ALA A 205 5.61 -68.59 -28.97
CA ALA A 205 4.36 -69.37 -28.84
C ALA A 205 4.65 -70.86 -28.47
N PRO A 206 3.66 -71.76 -28.15
CA PRO A 206 2.24 -71.72 -28.55
C PRO A 206 1.15 -72.25 -27.57
N GLU A 207 -0.10 -72.05 -28.01
CA GLU A 207 -1.29 -72.89 -27.82
C GLU A 207 -2.02 -72.94 -26.46
N LYS A 208 -3.24 -72.35 -26.38
CA LYS A 208 -4.54 -73.06 -26.48
C LYS A 208 -5.74 -72.23 -25.97
N THR A 209 -6.83 -72.35 -26.73
CA THR A 209 -8.26 -72.33 -26.32
C THR A 209 -8.96 -70.99 -26.07
N ALA A 210 -10.00 -70.76 -26.88
CA ALA A 210 -11.29 -70.07 -26.71
C ALA A 210 -11.54 -69.33 -25.36
N THR A 211 -12.24 -68.18 -25.32
CA THR A 211 -13.66 -68.04 -25.72
C THR A 211 -14.07 -66.55 -25.78
N LYS A 212 -15.13 -66.29 -26.57
CA LYS A 212 -15.94 -65.08 -26.81
C LYS A 212 -16.29 -64.18 -25.61
N GLU A 213 -16.35 -62.86 -25.84
CA GLU A 213 -17.53 -61.95 -25.67
C GLU A 213 -17.13 -60.52 -26.11
N ILE A 214 -17.54 -60.01 -27.28
CA ILE A 214 -18.78 -59.25 -27.61
C ILE A 214 -19.10 -58.09 -26.65
N ALA A 215 -18.72 -56.86 -27.02
CA ALA A 215 -19.64 -55.72 -27.15
C ALA A 215 -18.99 -54.56 -27.94
N LYS A 216 -19.84 -53.88 -28.73
CA LYS A 216 -19.58 -52.94 -29.84
C LYS A 216 -19.81 -51.47 -29.39
N PRO A 217 -19.66 -50.43 -30.24
CA PRO A 217 -18.85 -49.25 -29.89
C PRO A 217 -19.55 -47.88 -30.08
N ILE A 218 -18.78 -46.78 -29.95
CA ILE A 218 -19.00 -45.41 -30.54
C ILE A 218 -20.03 -44.52 -29.78
N SER A 219 -19.76 -43.28 -29.32
CA SER A 219 -19.41 -42.08 -30.09
C SER A 219 -19.09 -40.85 -29.21
N VAL A 220 -18.07 -40.10 -29.61
CA VAL A 220 -17.88 -38.63 -29.48
C VAL A 220 -18.07 -38.10 -30.92
N PRO A 221 -18.53 -36.86 -31.28
CA PRO A 221 -18.18 -35.55 -30.68
C PRO A 221 -19.23 -34.40 -30.79
N LYS A 222 -18.94 -33.22 -30.20
CA LYS A 222 -19.01 -31.93 -30.93
C LYS A 222 -18.28 -30.79 -30.22
N VAL A 223 -17.29 -30.23 -30.91
CA VAL A 223 -16.67 -28.92 -30.67
C VAL A 223 -17.51 -27.86 -31.41
N LEU A 224 -17.73 -26.70 -30.79
CA LEU A 224 -18.11 -25.43 -31.41
C LEU A 224 -17.24 -24.37 -30.72
N SER A 225 -16.12 -23.98 -31.35
CA SER A 225 -15.92 -22.74 -32.11
C SER A 225 -15.88 -21.48 -31.26
N GLU A 226 -14.71 -20.86 -31.22
CA GLU A 226 -14.49 -19.47 -30.83
C GLU A 226 -15.23 -18.52 -31.77
N THR A 227 -15.80 -17.45 -31.22
CA THR A 227 -15.78 -16.09 -31.79
C THR A 227 -16.37 -15.09 -30.80
N ASP A 228 -15.57 -14.05 -30.58
CA ASP A 228 -15.91 -12.67 -30.28
C ASP A 228 -16.73 -12.25 -29.05
N THR A 229 -16.17 -11.17 -28.50
CA THR A 229 -16.81 -9.93 -28.07
C THR A 229 -17.02 -9.71 -26.57
N PHE A 230 -16.36 -8.64 -26.14
CA PHE A 230 -16.66 -7.83 -24.97
C PHE A 230 -18.14 -7.82 -24.64
N ILE A 231 -18.45 -8.08 -23.37
CA ILE A 231 -19.71 -7.71 -22.76
C ILE A 231 -19.39 -6.88 -21.53
N ALA A 232 -19.45 -5.56 -21.71
CA ALA A 232 -19.87 -4.66 -20.65
C ALA A 232 -21.38 -4.88 -20.50
N VAL A 233 -21.83 -5.42 -19.35
CA VAL A 233 -23.25 -5.43 -19.00
C VAL A 233 -23.43 -4.89 -17.58
N GLU A 234 -24.38 -3.97 -17.57
CA GLU A 234 -24.98 -3.16 -16.53
C GLU A 234 -25.63 -4.00 -15.42
N ASN A 235 -25.65 -3.45 -14.21
CA ASN A 235 -26.24 -4.03 -13.00
C ASN A 235 -27.73 -4.39 -13.16
N PRO A 236 -28.22 -5.32 -12.32
CA PRO A 236 -29.52 -5.17 -11.67
C PRO A 236 -29.38 -4.99 -10.15
N VAL A 237 -30.18 -4.06 -9.65
CA VAL A 237 -30.44 -3.72 -8.26
C VAL A 237 -31.22 -4.83 -7.54
N ALA A 238 -30.90 -5.03 -6.25
CA ALA A 238 -31.71 -5.54 -5.11
C ALA A 238 -30.80 -6.44 -4.23
N GLU A 239 -30.73 -6.37 -2.91
CA GLU A 239 -31.57 -5.72 -1.91
C GLU A 239 -30.74 -5.51 -0.63
N GLU A 240 -31.20 -4.54 0.14
CA GLU A 240 -30.67 -4.01 1.38
C GLU A 240 -30.78 -5.02 2.54
N SER A 241 -29.69 -5.28 3.27
CA SER A 241 -29.79 -5.76 4.65
C SER A 241 -28.82 -4.99 5.53
N LEU A 242 -29.41 -4.11 6.34
CA LEU A 242 -28.80 -3.24 7.33
C LEU A 242 -28.28 -4.01 8.56
N ALA A 243 -27.24 -3.40 9.15
CA ALA A 243 -26.76 -3.50 10.53
C ALA A 243 -25.86 -4.71 10.85
N LEU A 244 -24.68 -4.56 11.47
CA LEU A 244 -24.41 -3.74 12.65
C LEU A 244 -23.00 -3.14 12.66
N ASN A 245 -22.98 -1.89 13.10
CA ASN A 245 -21.84 -1.06 13.42
C ASN A 245 -21.02 -1.70 14.56
N GLY A 246 -19.73 -1.91 14.34
CA GLY A 246 -18.76 -2.33 15.36
C GLY A 246 -17.46 -1.59 15.12
N SER A 247 -17.27 -0.51 15.88
CA SER A 247 -16.10 0.37 15.92
C SER A 247 -14.78 -0.39 15.87
N ALA A 248 -14.08 -0.33 14.73
CA ALA A 248 -12.66 -0.68 14.63
C ALA A 248 -11.81 0.53 15.03
N GLU A 249 -11.89 0.93 16.29
CA GLU A 249 -10.84 1.72 16.94
C GLU A 249 -10.18 0.82 17.98
N VAL A 250 -8.85 0.89 18.02
CA VAL A 250 -7.91 0.30 19.00
C VAL A 250 -7.40 -1.11 18.65
N GLU A 251 -6.28 -1.16 17.91
CA GLU A 251 -4.98 -1.75 18.33
C GLU A 251 -4.02 -1.83 17.12
N THR A 252 -3.46 -0.70 16.70
CA THR A 252 -2.23 -0.69 15.89
C THR A 252 -1.02 -0.70 16.83
N ILE A 253 -0.79 -1.84 17.49
CA ILE A 253 0.50 -2.10 18.12
C ILE A 253 1.51 -2.30 16.98
N ALA A 254 2.53 -1.45 16.99
CA ALA A 254 3.51 -1.25 15.93
C ALA A 254 4.13 -2.56 15.40
N ASN A 255 3.76 -2.92 14.17
CA ASN A 255 4.58 -3.78 13.33
C ASN A 255 5.78 -2.95 12.86
N PRO A 256 7.05 -3.39 13.01
CA PRO A 256 8.23 -2.63 12.57
C PRO A 256 8.18 -2.22 11.08
N SER A 257 7.43 -2.98 10.27
CA SER A 257 7.14 -2.66 8.87
C SER A 257 6.27 -1.42 8.68
N THR A 258 5.36 -1.09 9.61
CA THR A 258 4.50 0.11 9.51
C THR A 258 5.28 1.42 9.70
N LEU A 259 6.37 1.37 10.47
CA LEU A 259 7.25 2.53 10.72
C LEU A 259 8.06 2.94 9.48
N LEU A 260 8.43 1.97 8.63
CA LEU A 260 9.24 2.20 7.43
C LEU A 260 8.42 2.55 6.19
N THR A 261 7.11 2.34 6.22
CA THR A 261 6.23 2.38 5.04
C THR A 261 5.38 3.63 4.95
N SER A 262 5.35 4.41 6.04
CA SER A 262 4.62 5.67 6.15
C SER A 262 5.38 6.76 6.93
N PRO A 263 6.70 6.98 6.73
CA PRO A 263 7.47 8.00 7.47
C PRO A 263 6.79 9.38 7.52
N LYS A 264 6.07 9.76 6.46
CA LYS A 264 5.30 11.01 6.41
C LYS A 264 4.11 11.02 7.38
N GLU A 265 3.28 9.98 7.37
CA GLU A 265 2.14 9.91 8.29
C GLU A 265 2.58 9.77 9.74
N ASN A 266 3.71 9.12 9.99
CA ASN A 266 4.29 9.06 11.33
C ASN A 266 4.67 10.46 11.85
N ILE A 267 5.32 11.28 11.03
CA ILE A 267 5.66 12.66 11.39
C ILE A 267 4.39 13.50 11.60
N ASN A 268 3.42 13.39 10.68
CA ASN A 268 2.12 14.07 10.81
C ASN A 268 1.42 13.69 12.12
N THR A 269 1.36 12.40 12.44
CA THR A 269 0.77 11.87 13.67
C THR A 269 1.47 12.41 14.92
N ILE A 270 2.81 12.44 14.93
CA ILE A 270 3.58 13.00 16.05
C ILE A 270 3.21 14.47 16.31
N TYR A 271 3.12 15.29 15.25
CA TYR A 271 2.71 16.69 15.40
C TYR A 271 1.27 16.84 15.87
N LEU A 272 0.34 16.01 15.36
CA LEU A 272 -1.06 16.03 15.79
C LEU A 272 -1.22 15.65 17.26
N VAL A 273 -0.52 14.60 17.71
CA VAL A 273 -0.51 14.19 19.12
C VAL A 273 0.06 15.30 20.01
N LEU A 274 1.17 15.91 19.61
CA LEU A 274 1.77 17.02 20.33
C LEU A 274 0.84 18.23 20.43
N ALA A 275 0.19 18.60 19.33
CA ALA A 275 -0.80 19.66 19.29
C ALA A 275 -2.01 19.36 20.18
N ALA A 276 -2.56 18.13 20.10
CA ALA A 276 -3.70 17.70 20.91
C ALA A 276 -3.38 17.76 22.42
N VAL A 277 -2.20 17.31 22.81
CA VAL A 277 -1.71 17.38 24.19
C VAL A 277 -1.70 18.83 24.71
N VAL A 278 -1.17 19.77 23.93
CA VAL A 278 -1.12 21.19 24.31
C VAL A 278 -2.52 21.81 24.32
N ALA A 279 -3.35 21.49 23.33
CA ALA A 279 -4.72 21.98 23.21
C ALA A 279 -5.60 21.52 24.38
N ILE A 280 -5.54 20.24 24.75
CA ILE A 280 -6.26 19.70 25.91
C ILE A 280 -5.83 20.43 27.19
N ALA A 281 -4.53 20.63 27.40
CA ALA A 281 -4.04 21.35 28.57
C ALA A 281 -4.54 22.81 28.60
N LEU A 282 -4.59 23.48 27.45
CA LEU A 282 -5.14 24.84 27.32
C LEU A 282 -6.64 24.89 27.62
N VAL A 283 -7.43 23.98 27.04
CA VAL A 283 -8.87 23.88 27.31
C VAL A 283 -9.09 23.65 28.80
N LEU A 284 -8.42 22.67 29.41
CA LEU A 284 -8.51 22.43 30.84
C LEU A 284 -8.13 23.67 31.65
N MET A 285 -7.10 24.41 31.24
CA MET A 285 -6.68 25.65 31.88
C MET A 285 -7.71 26.78 31.79
N VAL A 286 -8.36 26.96 30.63
CA VAL A 286 -9.35 28.02 30.42
C VAL A 286 -10.65 27.72 31.15
N PHE A 287 -11.12 26.47 31.10
CA PHE A 287 -12.43 26.07 31.63
C PHE A 287 -12.40 25.69 33.12
N ILE A 288 -11.32 25.12 33.64
CA ILE A 288 -11.22 24.78 35.07
C ILE A 288 -10.89 26.05 35.85
N LYS A 289 -11.88 26.52 36.62
CA LYS A 289 -11.85 27.77 37.39
C LYS A 289 -11.60 29.00 36.51
N ILE A 290 -12.55 29.28 35.62
CA ILE A 290 -12.55 30.44 34.71
C ILE A 290 -12.21 31.80 35.35
N LYS A 291 -12.47 31.97 36.66
CA LYS A 291 -12.17 33.19 37.43
C LYS A 291 -10.68 33.37 37.76
N ILE A 292 -9.87 32.32 37.66
CA ILE A 292 -8.42 32.34 37.94
C ILE A 292 -7.72 32.00 36.63
N GLN A 293 -7.37 33.03 35.85
CA GLN A 293 -6.65 32.88 34.59
C GLN A 293 -5.19 33.29 34.76
N HIS A 294 -4.31 32.62 34.01
CA HIS A 294 -2.90 33.02 33.91
C HIS A 294 -2.57 33.37 32.45
N PRO A 295 -2.79 34.64 32.04
CA PRO A 295 -2.73 35.02 30.62
C PRO A 295 -1.38 34.73 29.98
N LYS A 296 -0.26 34.86 30.72
CA LYS A 296 1.07 34.52 30.23
C LYS A 296 1.19 33.05 29.79
N ASN A 297 0.64 32.12 30.59
CA ASN A 297 0.71 30.68 30.27
C ASN A 297 -0.23 30.29 29.13
N ILE A 298 -1.37 30.97 29.02
CA ILE A 298 -2.28 30.82 27.89
C ILE A 298 -1.59 31.29 26.60
N ILE A 299 -0.95 32.46 26.62
CA ILE A 299 -0.15 32.97 25.50
C ILE A 299 0.97 31.99 25.13
N TYR A 300 1.68 31.42 26.10
CA TYR A 300 2.72 30.42 25.83
C TYR A 300 2.17 29.19 25.10
N GLY A 301 1.03 28.65 25.54
CA GLY A 301 0.40 27.51 24.87
C GLY A 301 -0.09 27.85 23.46
N ILE A 302 -0.70 29.03 23.27
CA ILE A 302 -1.16 29.49 21.94
C ILE A 302 0.03 29.65 20.98
N LEU A 303 1.11 30.30 21.41
CA LEU A 303 2.32 30.46 20.59
C LEU A 303 2.95 29.11 20.24
N LEU A 304 2.94 28.15 21.18
CA LEU A 304 3.43 26.80 20.93
C LEU A 304 2.56 26.07 19.88
N LEU A 305 1.23 26.19 19.95
CA LEU A 305 0.33 25.64 18.94
C LEU A 305 0.58 26.26 17.56
N ILE A 306 0.72 27.59 17.48
CA ILE A 306 1.03 28.28 16.22
C ILE A 306 2.35 27.76 15.63
N LEU A 307 3.39 27.62 16.46
CA LEU A 307 4.67 27.07 16.03
C LEU A 307 4.52 25.65 15.48
N ILE A 308 3.85 24.75 16.22
CA ILE A 308 3.62 23.37 15.80
C ILE A 308 2.86 23.31 14.47
N SER A 309 1.78 24.10 14.34
CA SER A 309 0.99 24.17 13.10
C SER A 309 1.79 24.72 11.92
N LEU A 310 2.62 25.75 12.15
CA LEU A 310 3.48 26.33 11.11
C LEU A 310 4.54 25.31 10.66
N LEU A 311 5.21 24.63 11.58
CA LEU A 311 6.20 23.61 11.26
C LEU A 311 5.58 22.45 10.45
N LEU A 312 4.36 22.03 10.81
CA LEU A 312 3.63 21.01 10.07
C LEU A 312 3.23 21.49 8.66
N TYR A 313 2.78 22.75 8.53
CA TYR A 313 2.44 23.35 7.24
C TYR A 313 3.67 23.42 6.31
N VAL A 314 4.80 23.92 6.84
CA VAL A 314 6.06 24.00 6.10
C VAL A 314 6.56 22.60 5.72
N TYR A 315 6.50 21.64 6.64
CA TYR A 315 6.88 20.25 6.37
C TYR A 315 6.09 19.66 5.19
N LYS A 316 4.77 19.91 5.13
CA LYS A 316 3.93 19.47 4.00
C LYS A 316 4.29 20.15 2.68
N GLY A 317 4.62 21.43 2.70
CA GLY A 317 4.90 22.22 1.49
C GLY A 317 6.31 22.08 0.91
N VAL A 318 7.33 21.79 1.74
CA VAL A 318 8.74 21.79 1.30
C VAL A 318 9.20 20.44 0.74
N ILE A 319 8.61 19.33 1.17
CA ILE A 319 9.18 18.00 0.92
C ILE A 319 8.49 17.24 -0.24
N PHE A 320 7.27 17.58 -0.64
CA PHE A 320 6.49 16.72 -1.55
C PHE A 320 5.97 17.45 -2.81
N PRO A 321 6.52 17.16 -4.00
CA PRO A 321 6.02 17.67 -5.27
C PRO A 321 4.72 16.97 -5.73
N GLU A 322 4.13 17.43 -6.84
CA GLU A 322 2.97 16.79 -7.48
C GLU A 322 3.25 15.32 -7.86
N VAL A 323 2.36 14.43 -7.41
CA VAL A 323 2.40 12.98 -7.63
C VAL A 323 1.49 12.57 -8.80
N LEU A 324 1.84 11.50 -9.52
CA LEU A 324 1.07 11.03 -10.68
C LEU A 324 0.86 9.51 -10.63
N VAL A 325 -0.36 9.07 -10.92
CA VAL A 325 -0.76 7.66 -11.11
C VAL A 325 -1.46 7.54 -12.46
N VAL A 326 -1.22 6.44 -13.19
CA VAL A 326 -1.83 6.13 -14.50
C VAL A 326 -2.24 4.68 -14.52
#